data_AF-A0A6P2G2B1-F1
#
_entry.id   AF-A0A6P2G2B1-F1
#
_cell.length_a   1.000
_cell.length_b   1.000
_cell.length_c   1.000
_cell.angle_alpha   90.00
_cell.angle_beta   90.00
_cell.angle_gamma   90.00
#
_symmetry.space_group_name_H-M   'P 1'
#
loop_
_entity.id
_entity.type
_entity.pdbx_description
1 polymer ?
#
loop_
_entity_poly.entity_id
_entity_poly.type
_entity_poly.pdbx_seq_one_letter_code
_entity_poly.pdbx_strand_id
1 'polypeptide(L)'
;MDPSPSESFAARLDRLESLDSIRQLASKYALAIDVRDLDAVVSLYVEDIRVGPGPRGRAALKDVFDRVLRGFTTTSHQVQNHVIEFDDADNAQGLVTCRCEHEVQTTQGPRWVVLQNLYHDRYRRDKGRWYFRARVQNRLYATALEDPPTGPLKDRWPDTPPAAAPFHDPFDAWREFWGEQAPAAEIPAWTAADNFIHRLRRSDKLPALARHIAKAHAETRAAAPDSKDEPAL
;
A
#
# COMPACT_ATOMS: atom_id res chain seq x y z
N MET A 1 -6.33 -41.83 -8.51
CA MET A 1 -7.63 -41.51 -7.87
C MET A 1 -7.84 -40.04 -8.08
N ASP A 2 -8.95 -39.64 -8.68
CA ASP A 2 -9.34 -38.22 -8.69
C ASP A 2 -9.63 -37.76 -7.25
N PRO A 3 -9.25 -36.52 -6.89
CA PRO A 3 -9.55 -35.98 -5.56
C PRO A 3 -11.05 -35.96 -5.32
N SER A 4 -11.47 -36.20 -4.07
CA SER A 4 -12.89 -36.13 -3.72
C SER A 4 -13.46 -34.73 -4.01
N PRO A 5 -14.77 -34.60 -4.26
CA PRO A 5 -15.40 -33.30 -4.55
C PRO A 5 -15.13 -32.24 -3.46
N SER A 6 -15.02 -32.64 -2.20
CA SER A 6 -14.67 -31.77 -1.07
C SER A 6 -13.22 -31.34 -1.06
N GLU A 7 -12.28 -32.25 -1.37
CA GLU A 7 -10.85 -31.91 -1.51
C GLU A 7 -10.64 -30.98 -2.71
N SER A 8 -11.38 -31.19 -3.80
CA SER A 8 -11.38 -30.29 -4.96
C SER A 8 -11.94 -28.90 -4.61
N PHE A 9 -12.98 -28.83 -3.78
CA PHE A 9 -13.54 -27.54 -3.34
C PHE A 9 -12.58 -26.76 -2.45
N ALA A 10 -12.00 -27.40 -1.43
CA ALA A 10 -11.04 -26.76 -0.54
C ALA A 10 -9.80 -26.24 -1.30
N ALA A 11 -9.27 -27.03 -2.23
CA ALA A 11 -8.14 -26.61 -3.07
C ALA A 11 -8.48 -25.41 -3.98
N ARG A 12 -9.71 -25.37 -4.52
CA ARG A 12 -10.18 -24.23 -5.32
C ARG A 12 -10.35 -22.97 -4.48
N LEU A 13 -10.87 -23.09 -3.26
CA LEU A 13 -11.01 -21.97 -2.33
C LEU A 13 -9.64 -21.42 -1.91
N ASP A 14 -8.72 -22.29 -1.49
CA ASP A 14 -7.35 -21.88 -1.14
C ASP A 14 -6.65 -21.14 -2.29
N ARG A 15 -6.85 -21.61 -3.53
CA ARG A 15 -6.32 -20.93 -4.71
C ARG A 15 -6.91 -19.53 -4.89
N LEU A 16 -8.21 -19.34 -4.67
CA LEU A 16 -8.85 -18.02 -4.77
C LEU A 16 -8.37 -17.07 -3.68
N GLU A 17 -8.28 -17.54 -2.43
CA GLU A 17 -7.76 -16.78 -1.29
C GLU A 17 -6.29 -16.39 -1.49
N SER A 18 -5.51 -17.29 -2.07
CA SER A 18 -4.11 -17.04 -2.42
C SER A 18 -3.96 -15.99 -3.51
N LEU A 19 -4.79 -16.05 -4.56
CA LEU A 19 -4.81 -15.03 -5.60
C LEU A 19 -5.10 -13.65 -5.03
N ASP A 20 -6.11 -13.52 -4.16
CA ASP A 20 -6.42 -12.23 -3.53
C ASP A 20 -5.29 -11.78 -2.59
N SER A 21 -4.76 -12.68 -1.76
CA SER A 21 -3.64 -12.40 -0.87
C SER A 21 -2.42 -11.86 -1.63
N ILE A 22 -2.09 -12.48 -2.77
CA ILE A 22 -0.98 -12.05 -3.62
C ILE A 22 -1.27 -10.68 -4.27
N ARG A 23 -2.49 -10.44 -4.76
CA ARG A 23 -2.89 -9.11 -5.29
C ARG A 23 -2.77 -8.02 -4.22
N GLN A 24 -3.20 -8.32 -3.00
CA GLN A 24 -3.09 -7.41 -1.87
C GLN A 24 -1.65 -7.05 -1.54
N LEU A 25 -0.66 -7.92 -1.77
CA LEU A 25 0.75 -7.57 -1.56
C LEU A 25 1.18 -6.39 -2.43
N ALA A 26 0.80 -6.36 -3.71
CA ALA A 26 1.16 -5.27 -4.62
C ALA A 26 0.48 -3.96 -4.22
N SER A 27 -0.82 -4.00 -3.90
CA SER A 27 -1.60 -2.83 -3.48
C SER A 27 -1.11 -2.26 -2.14
N LYS A 28 -0.88 -3.12 -1.14
CA LYS A 28 -0.36 -2.74 0.17
C LYS A 28 1.03 -2.14 0.07
N TYR A 29 1.88 -2.71 -0.80
CA TYR A 29 3.22 -2.18 -1.06
C TYR A 29 3.16 -0.77 -1.62
N ALA A 30 2.38 -0.54 -2.67
CA ALA A 30 2.24 0.76 -3.31
C ALA A 30 1.81 1.84 -2.29
N LEU A 31 0.75 1.54 -1.52
CA LEU A 31 0.26 2.47 -0.50
C LEU A 31 1.29 2.73 0.60
N ALA A 32 1.93 1.69 1.14
CA ALA A 32 2.90 1.83 2.22
C ALA A 32 4.15 2.62 1.78
N ILE A 33 4.58 2.46 0.53
CA ILE A 33 5.64 3.29 -0.05
C ILE A 33 5.20 4.75 -0.10
N ASP A 34 4.02 5.03 -0.65
CA ASP A 34 3.53 6.40 -0.86
C ASP A 34 3.31 7.16 0.45
N VAL A 35 2.90 6.47 1.52
CA VAL A 35 2.75 7.09 2.86
C VAL A 35 3.97 6.95 3.77
N ARG A 36 5.08 6.37 3.26
CA ARG A 36 6.37 6.19 3.96
C ARG A 36 6.34 5.32 5.22
N ASP A 37 5.42 4.36 5.33
CA ASP A 37 5.47 3.37 6.42
C ASP A 37 6.41 2.21 6.08
N LEU A 38 7.70 2.39 6.37
CA LEU A 38 8.73 1.43 5.98
C LEU A 38 8.58 0.06 6.66
N ASP A 39 8.07 0.01 7.90
CA ASP A 39 7.81 -1.30 8.54
C ASP A 39 6.68 -2.04 7.82
N ALA A 40 5.62 -1.31 7.42
CA ALA A 40 4.56 -1.88 6.61
C ALA A 40 5.10 -2.40 5.28
N VAL A 41 5.97 -1.65 4.59
CA VAL A 41 6.63 -2.10 3.35
C VAL A 41 7.39 -3.41 3.56
N VAL A 42 8.33 -3.46 4.52
CA VAL A 42 9.20 -4.64 4.68
C VAL A 42 8.46 -5.85 5.26
N SER A 43 7.34 -5.65 5.95
CA SER A 43 6.49 -6.74 6.45
C SER A 43 5.89 -7.60 5.33
N LEU A 44 5.79 -7.07 4.11
CA LEU A 44 5.26 -7.76 2.92
C LEU A 44 6.27 -8.73 2.29
N TYR A 45 7.53 -8.67 2.71
CA TYR A 45 8.60 -9.54 2.21
C TYR A 45 8.83 -10.72 3.13
N VAL A 46 9.37 -11.81 2.60
CA VAL A 46 9.82 -12.94 3.42
C VAL A 46 10.85 -12.49 4.47
N GLU A 47 10.88 -13.16 5.62
CA GLU A 47 11.76 -12.77 6.74
C GLU A 47 13.25 -12.77 6.35
N ASP A 48 13.66 -13.72 5.50
CA ASP A 48 15.04 -13.94 5.06
C ASP A 48 15.40 -13.24 3.74
N ILE A 49 14.65 -12.20 3.35
CA ILE A 49 14.78 -11.47 2.08
C ILE A 49 16.23 -11.03 1.81
N ARG A 50 16.68 -11.15 0.56
CA ARG A 50 18.01 -10.69 0.13
C ARG A 50 17.89 -9.33 -0.56
N VAL A 51 18.73 -8.39 -0.16
CA VAL A 51 18.73 -7.01 -0.68
C VAL A 51 19.99 -6.66 -1.48
N GLY A 52 20.83 -7.66 -1.72
CA GLY A 52 22.14 -7.53 -2.37
C GLY A 52 23.13 -8.55 -1.81
N PRO A 53 24.44 -8.38 -2.06
CA PRO A 53 25.49 -9.25 -1.51
C PRO A 53 25.73 -9.05 0.00
N GLY A 54 25.14 -8.01 0.60
CA GLY A 54 25.32 -7.63 1.99
C GLY A 54 24.33 -8.28 2.98
N PRO A 55 23.99 -7.57 4.08
CA PRO A 55 23.07 -8.06 5.11
C PRO A 55 21.72 -8.53 4.54
N ARG A 56 21.11 -9.52 5.20
CA ARG A 56 19.83 -10.12 4.82
C ARG A 56 18.72 -9.75 5.80
N GLY A 57 17.48 -9.86 5.35
CA GLY A 57 16.28 -9.72 6.15
C GLY A 57 15.64 -8.34 6.08
N ARG A 58 14.46 -8.26 6.72
CA ARG A 58 13.59 -7.07 6.65
C ARG A 58 14.23 -5.80 7.18
N ALA A 59 15.10 -5.89 8.20
CA ALA A 59 15.84 -4.73 8.71
C ALA A 59 16.77 -4.13 7.66
N ALA A 60 17.59 -4.97 7.00
CA ALA A 60 18.46 -4.53 5.91
C ALA A 60 17.67 -3.93 4.74
N LEU A 61 16.50 -4.50 4.43
CA LEU A 61 15.60 -3.96 3.41
C LEU A 61 15.02 -2.60 3.81
N LYS A 62 14.70 -2.40 5.09
CA LYS A 62 14.18 -1.13 5.62
C LYS A 62 15.20 -0.01 5.41
N ASP A 63 16.47 -0.26 5.71
CA ASP A 63 17.56 0.70 5.52
C ASP A 63 17.75 1.08 4.05
N VAL A 64 17.57 0.10 3.14
CA VAL A 64 17.61 0.37 1.69
C VAL A 64 16.45 1.27 1.28
N PHE A 65 15.23 0.96 1.71
CA PHE A 65 14.06 1.79 1.39
C PHE A 65 14.15 3.19 2.00
N ASP A 66 14.62 3.33 3.25
CA ASP A 66 14.79 4.64 3.88
C ASP A 66 15.67 5.55 3.04
N ARG A 67 16.88 5.06 2.70
CA ARG A 67 17.84 5.80 1.88
C ARG A 67 17.29 6.14 0.49
N VAL A 68 16.64 5.19 -0.18
CA VAL A 68 16.10 5.41 -1.54
C VAL A 68 14.96 6.42 -1.51
N LEU A 69 14.02 6.28 -0.58
CA LEU A 69 12.82 7.11 -0.52
C LEU A 69 13.10 8.55 -0.10
N ARG A 70 14.21 8.82 0.59
CA ARG A 70 14.68 10.19 0.86
C ARG A 70 15.05 10.98 -0.41
N GLY A 71 15.31 10.29 -1.53
CA GLY A 71 15.49 10.92 -2.83
C GLY A 71 14.19 11.45 -3.45
N PHE A 72 13.03 11.13 -2.88
CA PHE A 72 11.72 11.46 -3.43
C PHE A 72 10.86 12.19 -2.39
N THR A 73 10.59 13.48 -2.64
CA THR A 73 9.72 14.31 -1.77
C THR A 73 8.24 13.94 -1.92
N THR A 74 7.85 13.25 -2.99
CA THR A 74 6.50 12.69 -3.19
C THR A 74 6.59 11.49 -4.12
N THR A 75 5.80 10.45 -3.86
CA THR A 75 5.59 9.34 -4.79
C THR A 75 4.10 8.99 -4.89
N SER A 76 3.70 8.45 -6.03
CA SER A 76 2.40 7.81 -6.26
C SER A 76 2.62 6.56 -7.10
N HIS A 77 2.19 5.40 -6.62
CA HIS A 77 2.33 4.11 -7.30
C HIS A 77 0.95 3.52 -7.60
N GLN A 78 0.61 3.46 -8.89
CA GLN A 78 -0.66 2.94 -9.38
C GLN A 78 -0.44 1.53 -9.90
N VAL A 79 -0.81 0.53 -9.10
CA VAL A 79 -0.81 -0.88 -9.54
C VAL A 79 -1.89 -1.06 -10.60
N GLN A 80 -1.53 -1.65 -11.74
CA GLN A 80 -2.41 -1.86 -12.87
C GLN A 80 -2.62 -3.36 -13.12
N ASN A 81 -2.08 -3.90 -14.21
CA ASN A 81 -2.28 -5.30 -14.58
C ASN A 81 -1.50 -6.18 -13.60
N HIS A 82 -2.12 -7.26 -13.13
CA HIS A 82 -1.48 -8.24 -12.26
C HIS A 82 -1.88 -9.65 -12.69
N VAL A 83 -0.96 -10.33 -13.39
CA VAL A 83 -1.10 -11.73 -13.79
C VAL A 83 -0.32 -12.59 -12.79
N ILE A 84 -0.95 -13.66 -12.30
CA ILE A 84 -0.38 -14.55 -11.27
C ILE A 84 -0.48 -15.99 -11.76
N GLU A 85 0.62 -16.71 -11.67
CA GLU A 85 0.71 -18.14 -11.95
C GLU A 85 1.32 -18.87 -10.75
N PHE A 86 0.75 -20.02 -10.41
CA PHE A 86 1.24 -20.85 -9.30
C PHE A 86 2.23 -21.86 -9.85
N ASP A 87 3.41 -21.91 -9.25
CA ASP A 87 4.39 -22.95 -9.52
C ASP A 87 4.03 -24.22 -8.73
N ASP A 88 3.55 -24.03 -7.49
CA ASP A 88 2.99 -25.07 -6.62
C ASP A 88 2.00 -24.45 -5.59
N ALA A 89 1.68 -25.17 -4.51
CA ALA A 89 0.72 -24.71 -3.49
C ALA A 89 1.21 -23.50 -2.66
N ASP A 90 2.53 -23.34 -2.54
CA ASP A 90 3.20 -22.37 -1.68
C ASP A 90 4.15 -21.44 -2.44
N ASN A 91 4.29 -21.59 -3.76
CA ASN A 91 5.10 -20.74 -4.61
C ASN A 91 4.31 -20.27 -5.84
N ALA A 92 4.49 -18.99 -6.18
CA ALA A 92 3.87 -18.38 -7.33
C ALA A 92 4.77 -17.30 -7.92
N GLN A 93 4.47 -16.91 -9.15
CA GLN A 93 5.11 -15.82 -9.87
C GLN A 93 4.06 -14.87 -10.43
N GLY A 94 4.48 -13.65 -10.77
CA GLY A 94 3.56 -12.72 -11.40
C GLY A 94 4.22 -11.57 -12.11
N LEU A 95 3.46 -11.03 -13.06
CA LEU A 95 3.78 -9.82 -13.78
C LEU A 95 2.86 -8.70 -13.32
N VAL A 96 3.46 -7.60 -12.85
CA VAL A 96 2.71 -6.45 -12.35
C VAL A 96 3.12 -5.20 -13.12
N THR A 97 2.19 -4.55 -13.81
CA THR A 97 2.46 -3.22 -14.36
C THR A 97 2.13 -2.15 -13.33
N CYS A 98 2.94 -1.10 -13.29
CA CYS A 98 2.73 0.01 -12.37
C CYS A 98 3.08 1.33 -13.03
N ARG A 99 2.16 2.28 -13.01
CA ARG A 99 2.46 3.68 -13.31
C ARG A 99 2.93 4.34 -12.04
N CYS A 100 4.10 4.98 -12.08
CA CYS A 100 4.64 5.69 -10.94
C CYS A 100 4.84 7.16 -11.27
N GLU A 101 4.63 8.01 -10.27
CA GLU A 101 4.84 9.44 -10.36
C GLU A 101 5.66 9.90 -9.17
N HIS A 102 6.77 10.57 -9.43
CA HIS A 102 7.76 10.92 -8.41
C HIS A 102 8.14 12.39 -8.50
N GLU A 103 8.16 13.10 -7.38
CA GLU A 103 8.92 14.36 -7.28
C GLU A 103 10.36 14.05 -6.87
N VAL A 104 11.30 14.41 -7.74
CA VAL A 104 12.74 14.22 -7.53
C VAL A 104 13.46 15.56 -7.47
N GLN A 105 14.46 15.66 -6.60
CA GLN A 105 15.37 16.80 -6.62
C GLN A 105 16.46 16.58 -7.68
N THR A 106 16.68 17.61 -8.50
CA THR A 106 17.74 17.64 -9.52
C THR A 106 18.66 18.83 -9.30
N THR A 107 19.78 18.86 -10.01
CA THR A 107 20.69 20.02 -10.01
C THR A 107 20.04 21.30 -10.55
N GLN A 108 18.90 21.19 -11.23
CA GLN A 108 18.12 22.31 -11.77
C GLN A 108 16.83 22.59 -10.99
N GLY A 109 16.68 22.02 -9.79
CA GLY A 109 15.46 22.11 -8.98
C GLY A 109 14.55 20.87 -9.07
N PRO A 110 13.38 20.90 -8.42
CA PRO A 110 12.48 19.76 -8.37
C PRO A 110 11.86 19.47 -9.74
N ARG A 111 11.74 18.18 -10.08
CA ARG A 111 11.07 17.70 -11.29
C ARG A 111 10.05 16.65 -10.92
N TRP A 112 8.93 16.61 -11.63
CA TRP A 112 7.97 15.51 -11.55
C TRP A 112 8.22 14.55 -12.69
N VAL A 113 8.44 13.28 -12.35
CA VAL A 113 8.76 12.22 -13.29
C VAL A 113 7.63 11.22 -13.30
N VAL A 114 7.08 10.97 -14.49
CA VAL A 114 6.13 9.88 -14.73
C VAL A 114 6.87 8.73 -15.38
N LEU A 115 6.66 7.52 -14.87
CA LEU A 115 7.31 6.31 -15.38
C LEU A 115 6.36 5.12 -15.38
N GLN A 116 6.64 4.16 -16.27
CA GLN A 116 5.91 2.89 -16.35
C GLN A 116 6.86 1.75 -16.02
N ASN A 117 6.52 0.99 -14.98
CA ASN A 117 7.23 -0.19 -14.54
C ASN A 117 6.51 -1.48 -14.92
N LEU A 118 7.30 -2.53 -15.13
CA LEU A 118 6.91 -3.93 -15.09
C LEU A 118 7.70 -4.61 -13.98
N TYR A 119 7.02 -5.25 -13.04
CA TYR A 119 7.65 -6.08 -12.02
C TYR A 119 7.52 -7.56 -12.37
N HIS A 120 8.65 -8.26 -12.31
CA HIS A 120 8.72 -9.71 -12.26
C HIS A 120 8.79 -10.14 -10.80
N ASP A 121 7.66 -10.51 -10.25
CA ASP A 121 7.52 -10.85 -8.84
C ASP A 121 7.57 -12.36 -8.63
N ARG A 122 8.20 -12.75 -7.53
CA ARG A 122 8.18 -14.11 -6.98
C ARG A 122 7.55 -14.07 -5.61
N TYR A 123 6.62 -14.98 -5.36
CA TYR A 123 5.86 -15.08 -4.13
C TYR A 123 6.14 -16.40 -3.45
N ARG A 124 6.11 -16.38 -2.11
CA ARG A 124 6.17 -17.59 -1.30
C ARG A 124 5.15 -17.49 -0.18
N ARG A 125 4.46 -18.60 0.10
CA ARG A 125 3.64 -18.77 1.29
C ARG A 125 4.49 -19.34 2.42
N ASP A 126 4.56 -18.62 3.53
CA ASP A 126 5.21 -19.09 4.76
C ASP A 126 4.17 -19.07 5.90
N LYS A 127 3.97 -20.22 6.56
CA LYS A 127 3.01 -20.38 7.67
C LYS A 127 1.60 -19.87 7.32
N GLY A 128 1.10 -20.25 6.14
CA GLY A 128 -0.24 -19.89 5.67
C GLY A 128 -0.37 -18.47 5.09
N ARG A 129 0.72 -17.69 4.97
CA ARG A 129 0.67 -16.30 4.52
C ARG A 129 1.60 -16.04 3.34
N TRP A 130 1.12 -15.32 2.33
CA TRP A 130 1.89 -14.96 1.16
C TRP A 130 2.78 -13.75 1.39
N TYR A 131 3.98 -13.77 0.81
CA TYR A 131 4.97 -12.70 0.87
C TYR A 131 5.67 -12.52 -0.48
N PHE A 132 6.25 -11.35 -0.70
CA PHE A 132 7.27 -11.16 -1.73
C PHE A 132 8.55 -11.92 -1.36
N ARG A 133 8.93 -12.87 -2.21
CA ARG A 133 10.25 -13.52 -2.17
C ARG A 133 11.29 -12.72 -2.96
N ALA A 134 10.88 -12.13 -4.08
CA ALA A 134 11.69 -11.22 -4.87
C ALA A 134 10.79 -10.33 -5.72
N ARG A 135 11.27 -9.12 -6.02
CA ARG A 135 10.65 -8.21 -6.98
C ARG A 135 11.74 -7.65 -7.87
N VAL A 136 11.67 -7.90 -9.17
CA VAL A 136 12.63 -7.35 -10.14
C VAL A 136 11.90 -6.32 -10.98
N GLN A 137 12.40 -5.09 -10.97
CA GLN A 137 11.79 -3.97 -11.68
C GLN A 137 12.45 -3.78 -13.06
N ASN A 138 11.62 -3.77 -14.09
CA ASN A 138 11.94 -3.27 -15.41
C ASN A 138 11.13 -1.99 -15.65
N ARG A 139 11.69 -1.06 -16.42
CA ARG A 139 11.07 0.24 -16.69
C ARG A 139 10.99 0.46 -18.19
N LEU A 140 9.81 0.83 -18.66
CA LEU A 140 9.57 1.12 -20.07
C LEU A 140 10.02 2.53 -20.43
N TYR A 141 9.63 3.52 -19.63
CA TYR A 141 10.05 4.91 -19.79
C TYR A 141 10.04 5.63 -18.44
N ALA A 142 10.72 6.76 -18.39
CA ALA A 142 10.54 7.82 -17.41
C ALA A 142 10.71 9.17 -18.12
N THR A 143 9.78 10.10 -17.92
CA THR A 143 9.86 11.44 -18.50
C THR A 143 9.43 12.48 -17.49
N ALA A 144 10.02 13.68 -17.57
CA ALA A 144 9.54 14.83 -16.83
C ALA A 144 8.30 15.44 -17.52
N LEU A 145 7.42 16.08 -16.75
CA LEU A 145 6.34 16.92 -17.28
C LEU A 145 6.81 18.37 -17.45
N GLU A 146 6.23 19.09 -18.41
CA GLU A 146 6.56 20.48 -18.74
C GLU A 146 6.02 21.47 -17.70
N ASP A 147 4.82 21.23 -17.15
CA ASP A 147 4.24 21.98 -16.03
C ASP A 147 3.81 21.04 -14.89
N PRO A 148 4.76 20.60 -14.06
CA PRO A 148 4.48 19.63 -13.00
C PRO A 148 3.98 20.26 -11.69
N PRO A 149 3.20 19.52 -10.87
CA PRO A 149 2.79 19.95 -9.53
C PRO A 149 3.93 19.83 -8.51
N THR A 150 5.03 20.54 -8.72
CA THR A 150 6.20 20.52 -7.84
C THR A 150 6.07 21.43 -6.62
N GLY A 151 6.79 21.08 -5.55
CA GLY A 151 6.79 21.84 -4.29
C GLY A 151 5.56 21.58 -3.41
N PRO A 152 5.37 22.35 -2.33
CA PRO A 152 4.36 22.04 -1.31
C PRO A 152 2.91 22.33 -1.76
N LEU A 153 2.70 23.23 -2.72
CA LEU A 153 1.37 23.64 -3.19
C LEU A 153 0.98 22.85 -4.45
N LYS A 154 0.58 21.58 -4.23
CA LYS A 154 0.29 20.60 -5.30
C LYS A 154 -1.15 20.63 -5.81
N ASP A 155 -2.09 21.16 -5.04
CA ASP A 155 -3.49 21.27 -5.45
C ASP A 155 -3.66 22.52 -6.33
N ARG A 156 -3.81 22.32 -7.64
CA ARG A 156 -3.74 23.38 -8.66
C ARG A 156 -4.95 23.31 -9.60
N TRP A 157 -6.14 23.59 -9.06
CA TRP A 157 -7.35 23.69 -9.88
C TRP A 157 -7.30 24.93 -10.79
N PRO A 158 -7.83 24.85 -12.03
CA PRO A 158 -8.03 26.03 -12.86
C PRO A 158 -8.74 27.15 -12.09
N ASP A 159 -8.31 28.39 -12.32
CA ASP A 159 -8.89 29.59 -11.74
C ASP A 159 -8.89 29.66 -10.19
N THR A 160 -8.07 28.84 -9.53
CA THR A 160 -7.93 28.81 -8.06
C THR A 160 -6.46 28.98 -7.66
N PRO A 161 -6.15 29.72 -6.57
CA PRO A 161 -4.78 29.77 -6.04
C PRO A 161 -4.27 28.36 -5.66
N PRO A 162 -3.00 28.02 -5.97
CA PRO A 162 -2.41 26.74 -5.54
C PRO A 162 -2.46 26.55 -4.03
N ALA A 163 -2.79 25.34 -3.58
CA ALA A 163 -2.89 24.96 -2.17
C ALA A 163 -2.11 23.66 -1.85
N ALA A 164 -1.88 23.41 -0.57
CA ALA A 164 -1.32 22.14 -0.12
C ALA A 164 -2.37 21.02 -0.21
N ALA A 165 -1.97 19.84 -0.69
CA ALA A 165 -2.85 18.67 -0.77
C ALA A 165 -2.73 17.83 0.52
N PRO A 166 -3.86 17.46 1.16
CA PRO A 166 -3.84 16.80 2.48
C PRO A 166 -3.62 15.27 2.41
N PHE A 167 -3.03 14.76 1.33
CA PHE A 167 -2.95 13.31 1.07
C PHE A 167 -2.19 12.55 2.18
N HIS A 168 -1.13 13.14 2.73
CA HIS A 168 -0.32 12.51 3.77
C HIS A 168 -0.81 12.79 5.20
N ASP A 169 -1.69 13.78 5.41
CA ASP A 169 -2.13 14.23 6.74
C ASP A 169 -2.66 13.11 7.64
N PRO A 170 -3.39 12.09 7.13
CA PRO A 170 -3.89 11.00 7.96
C PRO A 170 -2.84 9.96 8.36
N PHE A 171 -1.59 10.07 7.89
CA PHE A 171 -0.56 9.06 8.01
C PHE A 171 0.67 9.58 8.76
N ASP A 172 0.72 9.29 10.06
CA ASP A 172 1.83 9.70 10.94
C ASP A 172 3.20 9.23 10.45
N ALA A 173 3.26 8.08 9.78
CA ALA A 173 4.49 7.55 9.18
C ALA A 173 5.19 8.56 8.25
N TRP A 174 4.43 9.44 7.58
CA TRP A 174 5.00 10.48 6.73
C TRP A 174 5.86 11.47 7.52
N ARG A 175 5.31 12.05 8.59
CA ARG A 175 6.05 13.00 9.45
C ARG A 175 7.17 12.31 10.23
N GLU A 176 6.96 11.05 10.65
CA GLU A 176 8.00 10.23 11.30
C GLU A 176 9.21 10.04 10.36
N PHE A 177 8.96 9.73 9.09
CA PHE A 177 9.99 9.50 8.08
C PHE A 177 10.88 10.74 7.84
N TRP A 178 10.27 11.92 7.83
CA TRP A 178 10.97 13.21 7.67
C TRP A 178 11.54 13.78 8.97
N GLY A 179 11.30 13.12 10.11
CA GLY A 179 11.79 13.58 11.42
C GLY A 179 11.03 14.77 11.98
N GLU A 180 9.85 15.08 11.44
CA GLU A 180 8.96 16.15 11.90
C GLU A 180 8.21 15.77 13.18
N GLN A 181 8.09 14.46 13.44
CA GLN A 181 7.58 13.92 14.70
C GLN A 181 8.35 12.69 15.15
N ALA A 182 8.35 12.43 16.45
CA ALA A 182 8.84 11.16 16.98
C ALA A 182 7.90 10.01 16.60
N PRO A 183 8.42 8.78 16.40
CA PRO A 183 7.58 7.61 16.20
C PRO A 183 6.57 7.41 17.33
N ALA A 184 5.36 7.00 16.98
CA ALA A 184 4.34 6.66 17.98
C ALA A 184 4.87 5.64 19.00
N ALA A 185 4.77 5.97 20.29
CA ALA A 185 5.25 5.12 21.38
C ALA A 185 4.46 3.80 21.51
N GLU A 186 3.16 3.84 21.16
CA GLU A 186 2.28 2.68 21.15
C GLU A 186 1.57 2.60 19.79
N ILE A 187 1.63 1.42 19.18
CA ILE A 187 0.96 1.13 17.91
C ILE A 187 0.13 -0.14 18.14
N PRO A 188 -1.17 -0.16 17.78
CA PRO A 188 -1.99 -1.36 17.90
C PRO A 188 -1.33 -2.57 17.24
N ALA A 189 -1.56 -3.76 17.79
CA ALA A 189 -1.03 -5.00 17.25
C ALA A 189 -1.54 -5.22 15.81
N TRP A 190 -0.62 -5.47 14.88
CA TRP A 190 -0.91 -5.54 13.46
C TRP A 190 -0.04 -6.59 12.76
N THR A 191 -0.51 -7.05 11.60
CA THR A 191 0.29 -7.82 10.66
C THR A 191 0.04 -7.33 9.24
N ALA A 192 0.85 -7.77 8.27
CA ALA A 192 0.53 -7.49 6.86
C ALA A 192 -0.84 -8.02 6.40
N ALA A 193 -1.43 -9.00 7.08
CA ALA A 193 -2.73 -9.58 6.75
C ALA A 193 -3.85 -8.83 7.49
N ASP A 194 -3.62 -8.54 8.77
CA ASP A 194 -4.64 -8.04 9.70
C ASP A 194 -4.27 -6.64 10.20
N ASN A 195 -5.26 -5.75 10.28
CA ASN A 195 -5.08 -4.39 10.80
C ASN A 195 -4.04 -3.55 10.04
N PHE A 196 -3.78 -3.85 8.75
CA PHE A 196 -2.83 -3.09 7.94
C PHE A 196 -3.21 -1.60 7.81
N ILE A 197 -4.50 -1.28 7.67
CA ILE A 197 -4.98 0.11 7.62
C ILE A 197 -4.78 0.80 8.97
N HIS A 198 -5.04 0.11 10.08
CA HIS A 198 -4.80 0.63 11.43
C HIS A 198 -3.31 0.91 11.66
N ARG A 199 -2.43 0.03 11.17
CA ARG A 199 -0.99 0.29 11.13
C ARG A 199 -0.71 1.60 10.40
N LEU A 200 -1.09 1.73 9.13
CA LEU A 200 -0.77 2.93 8.34
C LEU A 200 -1.24 4.23 9.01
N ARG A 201 -2.42 4.19 9.64
CA ARG A 201 -3.06 5.36 10.25
C ARG A 201 -2.63 5.62 11.69
N ARG A 202 -1.90 4.69 12.33
CA ARG A 202 -1.59 4.68 13.78
C ARG A 202 -2.83 4.87 14.68
N SER A 203 -4.02 4.55 14.16
CA SER A 203 -5.30 4.89 14.81
C SER A 203 -6.41 3.94 14.40
N ASP A 204 -7.26 3.61 15.38
CA ASP A 204 -8.45 2.78 15.18
C ASP A 204 -9.66 3.60 14.71
N LYS A 205 -9.60 4.93 14.84
CA LYS A 205 -10.72 5.82 14.48
C LYS A 205 -10.59 6.23 13.02
N LEU A 206 -11.66 6.17 12.22
CA LEU A 206 -11.71 6.80 10.89
C LEU A 206 -11.51 8.32 10.97
N PRO A 207 -11.06 8.99 9.89
CA PRO A 207 -11.04 10.45 9.86
C PRO A 207 -12.46 10.97 10.12
N ALA A 208 -12.57 12.10 10.82
CA ALA A 208 -13.87 12.70 11.08
C ALA A 208 -14.59 12.99 9.76
N LEU A 209 -15.87 12.65 9.69
CA LEU A 209 -16.72 13.06 8.57
C LEU A 209 -16.77 14.59 8.52
N ALA A 210 -16.87 15.14 7.31
CA ALA A 210 -17.17 16.56 7.15
C ALA A 210 -18.46 16.90 7.92
N ARG A 211 -18.47 18.05 8.60
CA ARG A 211 -19.53 18.41 9.58
C ARG A 211 -20.95 18.27 9.02
N HIS A 212 -21.17 18.61 7.76
CA HIS A 212 -22.46 18.49 7.10
C HIS A 212 -22.88 17.03 6.86
N ILE A 213 -21.92 16.14 6.54
CA ILE A 213 -22.15 14.69 6.41
C ILE A 213 -22.45 14.08 7.78
N ALA A 214 -21.67 14.43 8.79
CA ALA A 214 -21.89 13.98 10.16
C ALA A 214 -23.30 14.37 10.67
N LYS A 215 -23.73 15.61 10.35
CA LYS A 215 -25.09 16.10 10.65
C LYS A 215 -26.15 15.27 9.91
N ALA A 216 -25.98 15.03 8.61
CA ALA A 216 -26.92 14.22 7.83
C ALA A 216 -27.05 12.79 8.38
N HIS A 217 -25.94 12.15 8.78
CA HIS A 217 -25.98 10.83 9.41
C HIS A 217 -26.75 10.84 10.75
N ALA A 218 -26.56 11.89 11.56
CA ALA A 218 -27.27 12.03 12.83
C ALA A 218 -28.79 12.22 12.63
N GLU A 219 -29.19 13.02 11.64
CA GLU A 219 -30.59 13.25 11.29
C GLU A 219 -31.26 11.97 10.74
N THR A 220 -30.58 11.22 9.87
CA THR A 220 -31.09 9.93 9.36
C THR A 220 -31.23 8.89 10.47
N ARG A 221 -30.30 8.84 11.43
CA ARG A 221 -30.38 7.92 12.58
C ARG A 221 -31.50 8.30 13.54
N ALA A 222 -31.80 9.59 13.71
CA ALA A 222 -32.93 10.06 14.50
C ALA A 222 -34.30 9.83 13.83
N ALA A 223 -34.31 9.69 12.49
CA ALA A 223 -35.52 9.44 11.71
C ALA A 223 -35.84 7.95 11.49
N ALA A 224 -34.94 7.03 11.88
CA ALA A 224 -35.20 5.59 11.80
C ALA A 224 -36.19 5.18 12.91
N PRO A 225 -37.35 4.58 12.59
CA PRO A 225 -38.26 4.06 13.61
C PRO A 225 -37.59 2.92 14.38
N ASP A 226 -37.78 2.89 15.71
CA ASP A 226 -37.35 1.78 16.57
C ASP A 226 -38.02 0.48 16.08
N SER A 227 -37.32 -0.31 15.27
CA SER A 227 -37.77 -1.66 14.90
C SER A 227 -37.50 -2.61 16.08
N LYS A 228 -38.28 -2.44 17.15
CA LYS A 228 -38.55 -3.49 18.14
C LYS A 228 -39.98 -3.95 17.96
N ASP A 229 -40.22 -4.69 16.89
CA ASP A 229 -41.38 -5.58 16.79
C ASP A 229 -40.94 -6.79 15.95
N GLU A 230 -40.38 -7.79 16.61
CA GLU A 230 -40.40 -9.17 16.14
C GLU A 230 -41.80 -9.72 16.45
N PRO A 231 -42.60 -10.17 15.47
CA PRO A 231 -43.70 -11.05 15.79
C PRO A 231 -43.10 -12.44 16.06
N ALA A 232 -43.29 -12.93 17.27
CA ALA A 232 -43.08 -14.33 17.59
C ALA A 232 -43.97 -15.20 16.69
N LEU A 233 -43.36 -16.12 15.94
CA LEU A 233 -43.92 -17.42 15.56
C LEU A 233 -42.78 -18.40 15.25
#